data_AF-A0A7X8W239-F1
#
_entry.id   AF-A0A7X8W239-F1
#
_cell.length_a   1.000
_cell.length_b   1.000
_cell.length_c   1.000
_cell.angle_alpha   90.00
_cell.angle_beta   90.00
_cell.angle_gamma   90.00
#
_symmetry.space_group_name_H-M   'P 1'
#
loop_
_entity.id
_entity.type
_entity.pdbx_description
1 polymer ?
#
loop_
_entity_poly.entity_id
_entity_poly.type
_entity_poly.pdbx_seq_one_letter_code
_entity_poly.pdbx_strand_id
1 'polypeptide(L)' 'MDKFMSNVKIGPKGQIVIPSEVRKMFNLKPGDSLILLAAIKQGIGLNTYEAIASVMKQNPIGFSSEFKETLEKVEEDAEK' A
#
# COMPACT_ATOMS: atom_id res chain seq x y z
N MET A 1 -11.82 -17.13 2.25
CA MET A 1 -10.78 -16.15 2.62
C MET A 1 -9.56 -16.49 1.80
N ASP A 2 -9.32 -15.73 0.75
CA ASP A 2 -8.14 -15.93 -0.09
C ASP A 2 -6.94 -15.33 0.63
N LYS A 3 -5.99 -16.18 1.03
CA LYS A 3 -4.77 -15.78 1.73
C LYS A 3 -3.58 -16.22 0.87
N PHE A 4 -2.58 -15.36 0.75
CA PHE A 4 -1.37 -15.63 0.00
C PHE A 4 -0.15 -15.35 0.89
N MET A 5 0.85 -16.24 0.85
CA MET A 5 2.13 -16.04 1.52
C MET A 5 3.24 -16.60 0.63
N SER A 6 4.28 -15.79 0.41
CA SER A 6 5.47 -16.17 -0.35
C SER A 6 6.68 -15.43 0.22
N ASN A 7 7.86 -16.02 0.09
CA ASN A 7 9.09 -15.24 0.20
C ASN A 7 9.27 -14.39 -1.06
N VAL A 8 9.80 -13.18 -0.90
CA VAL A 8 10.19 -12.31 -2.02
C VAL A 8 11.59 -11.77 -1.73
N LYS A 9 12.34 -11.44 -2.78
CA LYS A 9 13.68 -10.87 -2.67
C LYS A 9 13.67 -9.43 -3.17
N ILE A 10 14.54 -8.62 -2.59
CA ILE A 10 14.81 -7.27 -3.07
C ILE A 10 15.72 -7.36 -4.29
N GLY A 11 15.31 -6.73 -5.39
CA GLY A 11 16.06 -6.68 -6.64
C GLY A 11 17.25 -5.70 -6.59
N PRO A 12 18.09 -5.66 -7.64
CA PRO A 12 19.31 -4.86 -7.66
C PRO A 12 19.13 -3.34 -7.49
N LYS A 13 17.91 -2.81 -7.71
CA LYS A 13 17.58 -1.39 -7.55
C LYS A 13 16.72 -1.12 -6.31
N GLY A 14 16.66 -2.07 -5.37
CA GLY A 14 15.81 -1.93 -4.19
C GLY A 14 14.32 -2.23 -4.44
N GLN A 15 13.95 -2.67 -5.63
CA GLN A 15 12.56 -2.96 -5.97
C GLN A 15 12.11 -4.35 -5.47
N ILE A 16 10.83 -4.48 -5.14
CA ILE A 16 10.17 -5.76 -4.84
C ILE A 16 9.18 -6.05 -5.98
N VAL A 17 9.15 -7.29 -6.45
CA VAL A 17 8.17 -7.73 -7.44
C VAL A 17 6.91 -8.23 -6.74
N ILE A 18 5.75 -7.65 -7.06
CA ILE A 18 4.45 -8.16 -6.58
C ILE A 18 4.10 -9.42 -7.40
N PRO A 19 3.91 -10.59 -6.76
CA PRO A 19 3.55 -11.82 -7.46
C PRO A 19 2.29 -11.67 -8.32
N SER A 20 2.23 -12.41 -9.43
CA SER A 20 1.08 -12.36 -10.37
C SER A 20 -0.25 -12.67 -9.70
N GLU A 21 -0.24 -13.59 -8.75
CA GLU A 21 -1.38 -14.06 -7.97
C GLU A 21 -1.92 -12.93 -7.11
N VAL A 22 -1.03 -12.19 -6.43
CA VAL A 22 -1.40 -11.03 -5.61
C VAL A 22 -1.92 -9.90 -6.49
N ARG A 23 -1.28 -9.65 -7.64
CA ARG A 23 -1.79 -8.66 -8.62
C ARG A 23 -3.21 -8.99 -9.07
N LYS A 24 -3.50 -10.25 -9.38
CA LYS A 24 -4.88 -10.69 -9.72
C LYS A 24 -5.85 -10.56 -8.55
N MET A 25 -5.42 -10.96 -7.35
CA MET A 25 -6.24 -10.91 -6.13
C MET A 25 -6.72 -9.49 -5.80
N PHE A 26 -5.86 -8.49 -5.99
CA PHE A 26 -6.16 -7.08 -5.73
C PHE A 26 -6.44 -6.27 -7.00
N ASN A 27 -6.58 -6.94 -8.15
CA ASN A 27 -6.78 -6.30 -9.47
C ASN A 27 -5.77 -5.18 -9.81
N LEU A 28 -4.52 -5.35 -9.38
CA LEU A 28 -3.44 -4.37 -9.57
C LEU A 28 -2.93 -4.39 -11.01
N LYS A 29 -2.88 -3.21 -11.62
CA LYS A 29 -2.42 -2.94 -12.98
C LYS A 29 -1.13 -2.11 -12.98
N PRO A 30 -0.35 -2.16 -14.08
CA PRO A 30 0.76 -1.22 -14.24
C PRO A 30 0.24 0.21 -14.21
N GLY A 31 0.87 1.06 -13.41
CA GLY A 31 0.45 2.45 -13.18
C GLY A 31 -0.31 2.66 -11.87
N ASP A 32 -0.85 1.60 -11.26
CA ASP A 32 -1.53 1.71 -9.98
C ASP A 32 -0.57 2.14 -8.86
N SER A 33 -1.03 3.07 -8.03
CA SER A 33 -0.33 3.53 -6.85
C SER A 33 -0.70 2.71 -5.63
N LEU A 34 0.30 2.36 -4.82
CA LEU A 34 0.13 1.69 -3.52
C LEU A 34 0.73 2.54 -2.42
N ILE A 35 0.17 2.41 -1.22
CA ILE A 35 0.68 3.07 -0.02
C ILE A 35 1.68 2.14 0.67
N LEU A 36 2.93 2.62 0.80
CA LEU A 36 3.99 1.96 1.55
C LEU A 36 4.05 2.52 2.98
N LEU A 37 3.73 1.67 3.95
CA LEU A 37 3.88 1.98 5.37
C LEU A 37 5.15 1.31 5.90
N ALA A 38 5.91 2.03 6.72
CA ALA A 38 7.11 1.50 7.33
C ALA A 38 7.21 1.97 8.78
N ALA A 39 7.41 1.02 9.69
CA ALA A 39 7.72 1.30 11.09
C ALA A 39 8.74 0.28 11.57
N ILE A 40 9.85 0.74 12.14
CA ILE A 40 11.01 -0.10 12.50
C ILE A 40 10.63 -1.34 13.33
N LYS A 41 9.68 -1.20 14.26
CA LYS A 41 9.24 -2.30 15.13
C LYS A 41 8.18 -3.23 14.51
N GLN A 42 7.52 -2.80 13.43
CA GLN A 42 6.36 -3.49 12.85
C GLN A 42 6.65 -4.00 11.42
N GLY A 43 7.72 -3.52 10.80
CA GLY A 43 8.11 -3.87 9.43
C GLY A 43 7.52 -2.90 8.40
N ILE A 44 7.31 -3.45 7.20
CA ILE A 44 6.82 -2.72 6.03
C ILE A 44 5.48 -3.34 5.61
N GLY A 45 4.49 -2.50 5.30
CA GLY A 45 3.21 -2.90 4.75
C GLY A 45 2.93 -2.19 3.43
N LEU A 46 2.38 -2.92 2.45
CA LEU A 46 1.84 -2.36 1.22
C LEU A 46 0.32 -2.46 1.26
N ASN A 47 -0.36 -1.35 0.99
CA ASN A 47 -1.81 -1.27 1.06
C ASN A 47 -2.37 -0.52 -0.15
N THR A 48 -3.61 -0.83 -0.54
CA THR A 48 -4.34 0.02 -1.50
C THR A 48 -4.83 1.28 -0.81
N TYR A 49 -5.12 2.32 -1.60
CA TYR A 49 -5.67 3.57 -1.07
C TYR A 49 -6.98 3.33 -0.30
N GLU A 50 -7.88 2.53 -0.85
CA GLU A 50 -9.21 2.27 -0.28
C GLU A 50 -9.11 1.60 1.09
N ALA A 51 -8.17 0.65 1.23
CA ALA A 51 -7.94 -0.05 2.49
C ALA A 51 -7.50 0.92 3.59
N ILE A 52 -6.54 1.80 3.30
CA ILE A 52 -6.06 2.79 4.29
C ILE A 52 -7.10 3.87 4.54
N ALA A 53 -7.78 4.37 3.51
CA ALA A 53 -8.83 5.37 3.65
C ALA A 53 -9.96 4.87 4.57
N SER A 54 -10.33 3.58 4.47
CA SER A 54 -11.32 2.97 5.37
C SER A 54 -10.86 2.96 6.83
N VAL A 55 -9.60 2.60 7.09
CA VAL A 55 -9.03 2.61 8.45
C VAL A 55 -8.96 4.03 9.02
N MET A 56 -8.55 5.01 8.20
CA MET A 56 -8.49 6.41 8.61
C MET A 56 -9.87 6.98 8.97
N LYS A 57 -10.90 6.68 8.17
CA LYS A 57 -12.28 7.11 8.45
C LYS A 57 -12.77 6.59 9.81
N GLN A 58 -12.33 5.42 10.23
CA GLN A 58 -12.71 4.81 11.51
C GLN A 58 -11.91 5.35 12.71
N ASN A 59 -10.64 5.73 12.51
CA ASN A 59 -9.81 6.29 13.58
C ASN A 59 -8.83 7.37 13.07
N PRO A 60 -9.29 8.63 12.93
CA PRO A 60 -8.48 9.70 12.33
C PRO A 60 -7.41 10.29 13.27
N ILE A 61 -7.42 9.93 14.56
CA ILE A 61 -6.50 10.45 15.59
C ILE A 61 -5.16 9.70 15.54
N GLY A 62 -5.15 8.44 15.07
CA GLY A 62 -3.96 7.60 15.03
C GLY A 62 -2.95 7.94 13.92
N PHE A 63 -3.24 8.94 13.08
CA PHE A 63 -2.43 9.27 11.90
C PHE A 63 -1.89 10.70 11.98
N SER A 64 -0.59 10.84 11.71
CA SER A 64 0.09 12.14 11.69
C SER A 64 -0.33 12.98 10.47
N SER A 65 -0.05 14.29 10.51
CA SER A 65 -0.32 15.22 9.41
C SER A 65 0.38 14.80 8.13
N GLU A 66 1.63 14.34 8.22
CA GLU A 66 2.43 13.91 7.06
C GLU A 66 1.78 12.70 6.37
N PHE A 67 1.15 11.82 7.15
CA PHE A 67 0.43 10.67 6.63
C PHE A 67 -0.82 11.06 5.87
N LYS A 68 -1.55 12.08 6.34
CA LYS A 68 -2.75 12.59 5.68
C LYS A 68 -2.42 13.27 4.36
N GLU A 69 -1.38 14.12 4.34
CA GLU A 69 -0.91 14.75 3.09
C GLU A 69 -0.47 13.72 2.05
N THR A 70 0.14 12.61 2.48
CA THR A 70 0.54 11.53 1.57
C THR A 70 -0.69 10.85 0.94
N LEU A 71 -1.76 10.65 1.71
CA LEU A 71 -3.00 10.08 1.17
C LEU A 71 -3.69 10.99 0.17
N GLU A 72 -3.78 12.29 0.49
CA GLU A 72 -4.39 13.27 -0.40
C GLU A 72 -3.68 13.28 -1.77
N LYS A 73 -2.34 13.24 -1.78
CA LYS A 73 -1.57 13.14 -3.03
C LYS A 73 -1.83 11.84 -3.79
N VAL A 74 -1.92 10.72 -3.08
CA VAL A 74 -2.21 9.41 -3.71
C VAL A 74 -3.62 9.39 -4.31
N GLU A 75 -4.60 10.02 -3.67
CA GLU A 75 -5.96 10.17 -4.19
C GLU A 75 -6.00 11.05 -5.43
N GLU A 76 -5.33 12.22 -5.40
CA GLU A 76 -5.22 13.12 -6.56
C GLU A 76 -4.55 12.46 -7.77
N ASP A 77 -3.55 11.60 -7.55
CA ASP A 77 -2.87 10.86 -8.61
C ASP A 77 -3.69 9.66 -9.11
N ALA A 78 -4.61 9.12 -8.31
CA ALA A 78 -5.52 8.06 -8.72
C ALA A 78 -6.70 8.57 -9.57
N GLU A 79 -7.05 9.86 -9.44
CA GLU A 79 -8.12 10.51 -10.21
C GLU A 79 -7.67 11.11 -11.56
N LYS A 80 -6.36 11.08 -11.86
CA LYS A 80 -5.77 11.53 -13.15
C LYS A 80 -5.59 10.38 -14.14
#